data_AF-A0A2M8FDH2-F1
#
_entry.id   AF-A0A2M8FDH2-F1
#
_cell.length_a   1.000
_cell.length_b   1.000
_cell.length_c   1.000
_cell.angle_alpha   90.00
_cell.angle_beta   90.00
_cell.angle_gamma   90.00
#
_symmetry.space_group_name_H-M   'P 1'
#
loop_
_entity.id
_entity.type
_entity.pdbx_description
1 polymer ?
#
loop_
_entity_poly.entity_id
_entity_poly.type
_entity_poly.pdbx_seq_one_letter_code
_entity_poly.pdbx_strand_id
1 'polypeptide(L)' 'MKAVWDYNTEELQKTESGRIFLLERQINFGPDQGTKIELSQVKKYWNKLKLIPKRKKLLEMYL' A
#
# COMPACT_ATOMS: atom_id res chain seq x y z
N MET A 1 -4.85 -19.20 11.77
CA MET A 1 -3.46 -19.67 11.56
C MET A 1 -2.73 -18.52 10.89
N LYS A 2 -1.64 -18.00 11.47
CA LYS A 2 -0.93 -16.86 10.85
C LYS A 2 -0.18 -17.35 9.61
N ALA A 3 -0.39 -16.73 8.46
CA ALA A 3 0.39 -17.00 7.26
C ALA A 3 1.81 -16.43 7.43
N VAL A 4 2.77 -16.97 6.70
CA VAL A 4 4.15 -16.42 6.61
C VAL A 4 4.14 -14.95 6.17
N TRP A 5 3.07 -14.52 5.50
CA TRP A 5 2.87 -13.18 4.96
C TRP A 5 2.03 -12.26 5.86
N ASP A 6 1.64 -12.71 7.06
CA ASP A 6 0.88 -11.89 7.99
C ASP A 6 1.80 -10.87 8.67
N TYR A 7 1.82 -9.68 8.11
CA TYR A 7 2.54 -8.55 8.68
C TYR A 7 1.89 -8.11 10.00
N ASN A 8 2.70 -7.69 10.97
CA ASN A 8 2.21 -6.97 12.14
C ASN A 8 1.88 -5.52 11.73
N THR A 9 0.65 -5.32 11.24
CA THR A 9 0.18 -4.03 10.73
C THR A 9 0.20 -2.94 11.79
N GLU A 10 -0.13 -3.26 13.04
CA GLU A 10 -0.11 -2.33 14.18
C GLU A 10 1.29 -1.77 14.43
N GLU A 11 2.32 -2.62 14.42
CA GLU A 11 3.71 -2.16 14.55
C GLU A 11 4.17 -1.33 13.36
N LEU A 12 3.87 -1.79 12.13
CA LEU A 12 4.26 -1.09 10.91
C LEU A 12 3.60 0.29 10.79
N GLN A 13 2.37 0.45 11.27
CA GLN A 13 1.68 1.74 11.26
C GLN A 13 2.28 2.79 12.20
N LYS A 14 3.18 2.43 13.12
CA LYS A 14 3.83 3.40 14.02
C LYS A 14 4.82 4.31 13.28
N THR A 15 5.43 3.80 12.21
CA THR A 15 6.47 4.53 11.45
C THR A 15 5.98 4.95 10.06
N GLU A 16 6.54 6.02 9.50
CA GLU A 16 6.19 6.44 8.13
C GLU A 16 6.59 5.39 7.11
N SER A 17 7.78 4.79 7.25
CA SER A 17 8.27 3.74 6.35
C SER A 17 7.39 2.49 6.36
N GLY A 18 6.90 2.07 7.53
CA GLY A 18 5.96 0.96 7.63
C GLY A 18 4.60 1.26 7.02
N ARG A 19 4.07 2.49 7.18
CA ARG A 19 2.85 2.92 6.47
C ARG A 19 3.01 2.90 4.95
N ILE A 20 4.14 3.39 4.43
CA ILE A 20 4.46 3.35 3.00
C ILE A 20 4.53 1.91 2.52
N PHE A 21 5.20 1.03 3.28
CA PHE A 21 5.32 -0.38 2.96
C PHE A 21 3.94 -1.06 2.88
N LEU A 22 3.07 -0.84 3.86
CA LEU A 22 1.70 -1.40 3.84
C LEU A 22 0.90 -0.89 2.64
N LEU A 23 0.97 0.41 2.36
CA LEU A 23 0.28 1.01 1.21
C LEU A 23 0.77 0.41 -0.12
N GLU A 24 2.08 0.20 -0.26
CA GLU A 24 2.68 -0.48 -1.41
C GLU A 24 2.14 -1.90 -1.57
N ARG A 25 2.08 -2.68 -0.48
CA ARG A 25 1.55 -4.06 -0.51
C ARG A 25 0.08 -4.07 -0.94
N GLN A 26 -0.74 -3.18 -0.37
CA GLN A 26 -2.16 -3.07 -0.71
C GLN A 26 -2.38 -2.72 -2.18
N ILE A 27 -1.60 -1.80 -2.75
CA ILE A 27 -1.75 -1.44 -4.17
C ILE A 27 -1.28 -2.57 -5.09
N ASN A 28 -0.20 -3.25 -4.73
CA ASN A 28 0.38 -4.30 -5.58
C ASN A 28 -0.44 -5.59 -5.57
N PHE A 29 -0.91 -6.00 -4.39
CA PHE A 29 -1.52 -7.32 -4.17
C PHE A 29 -3.03 -7.26 -3.86
N GLY A 30 -3.57 -6.05 -3.66
CA GLY A 30 -4.94 -5.82 -3.23
C GLY A 30 -5.01 -5.50 -1.74
N PRO A 31 -5.97 -4.65 -1.33
CA PRO A 31 -6.24 -4.40 0.08
C PRO A 31 -6.95 -5.60 0.72
N ASP A 32 -6.94 -5.64 2.06
CA ASP A 32 -7.74 -6.60 2.80
C ASP A 32 -9.23 -6.42 2.49
N GLN A 33 -10.00 -7.50 2.59
CA GLN A 33 -11.43 -7.52 2.24
C GLN A 33 -12.21 -6.41 2.95
N GLY A 34 -12.94 -5.60 2.18
CA GLY A 34 -13.75 -4.49 2.70
C GLY A 34 -12.96 -3.20 2.99
N THR A 35 -11.64 -3.20 2.79
CA THR A 35 -10.79 -2.04 3.06
C THR A 35 -10.61 -1.20 1.79
N LYS A 36 -10.76 0.12 1.93
CA LYS A 36 -10.51 1.06 0.83
C LYS A 36 -9.14 1.71 1.00
N ILE A 37 -8.47 1.95 -0.13
CA ILE A 37 -7.21 2.69 -0.16
C ILE A 37 -7.53 4.17 -0.27
N GLU A 38 -7.08 4.95 0.70
CA GLU A 38 -7.28 6.40 0.74
C GLU A 38 -6.43 7.11 -0.32
N LEU A 39 -7.07 7.83 -1.25
CA LEU A 39 -6.40 8.53 -2.35
C LEU A 39 -5.38 9.55 -1.85
N SER A 40 -5.67 10.22 -0.74
CA SER A 40 -4.78 11.22 -0.12
C SER A 40 -3.44 10.61 0.31
N GLN A 41 -3.43 9.37 0.81
CA GLN A 41 -2.21 8.65 1.19
C GLN A 41 -1.41 8.25 -0.05
N VAL A 42 -2.08 7.81 -1.12
CA VAL A 42 -1.44 7.47 -2.40
C VAL A 42 -0.73 8.70 -2.96
N LYS A 43 -1.39 9.86 -3.01
CA LYS A 43 -0.80 11.12 -3.49
C LYS A 43 0.37 11.56 -2.63
N LYS A 44 0.23 11.51 -1.30
CA LYS A 44 1.28 11.90 -0.36
C LYS A 44 2.57 11.10 -0.54
N TYR A 45 2.46 9.79 -0.77
CA TYR A 45 3.62 8.90 -0.83
C TYR A 45 3.98 8.45 -2.25
N TRP A 46 3.35 8.99 -3.29
CA TRP A 46 3.47 8.52 -4.67
C TRP A 46 4.91 8.30 -5.13
N ASN A 47 5.79 9.27 -4.84
CA ASN A 47 7.21 9.23 -5.22
C ASN A 47 8.04 8.20 -4.42
N LYS A 48 7.51 7.68 -3.30
CA LYS A 48 8.17 6.70 -2.43
C LYS A 48 7.70 5.26 -2.69
N LEU A 49 6.57 5.06 -3.38
CA LEU A 49 5.97 3.74 -3.60
C LEU A 49 6.69 2.94 -4.69
N LYS A 50 7.06 1.68 -4.38
CA LYS A 50 7.61 0.75 -5.38
C LYS A 50 6.50 -0.15 -5.91
N LEU A 51 5.76 0.37 -6.88
CA LEU A 51 4.60 -0.30 -7.46
C LEU A 51 4.99 -1.20 -8.65
N ILE A 52 4.28 -2.30 -8.83
CA ILE A 52 4.37 -3.15 -10.02
C ILE A 52 4.07 -2.27 -11.26
N PRO A 53 4.90 -2.30 -12.33
CA PRO A 53 4.81 -1.33 -13.42
C PRO A 53 3.42 -1.17 -14.03
N LYS A 54 2.67 -2.27 -14.21
CA LYS A 54 1.29 -2.23 -14.73
C LYS A 54 0.33 -1.52 -13.79
N ARG A 55 0.43 -1.74 -12.47
CA ARG A 55 -0.40 -1.07 -11.45
C ARG A 55 -0.07 0.41 -11.38
N LYS A 56 1.22 0.76 -11.45
CA LYS A 56 1.68 2.14 -11.48
C LYS A 56 1.07 2.91 -12.65
N LYS A 57 1.24 2.40 -13.87
CA LYS A 57 0.70 3.01 -15.10
C LYS A 57 -0.81 3.22 -15.03
N LEU A 58 -1.54 2.24 -14.49
CA LEU A 58 -2.99 2.38 -14.32
C LEU A 58 -3.32 3.54 -13.39
N LEU A 59 -2.68 3.62 -12.22
CA LEU A 59 -2.93 4.67 -11.23
C LEU A 59 -2.51 6.06 -11.71
N GLU A 60 -1.47 6.18 -12.55
CA GLU A 60 -1.07 7.44 -13.18
C GLU A 60 -2.19 8.08 -14.01
N MET A 61 -3.14 7.29 -14.51
CA MET A 61 -4.28 7.81 -15.28
C MET A 61 -5.38 8.42 -14.39
N TYR A 62 -5.36 8.17 -13.08
CA TYR A 62 -6.43 8.57 -12.14
C TYR A 62 -5.97 9.51 -11.01
N LEU A 63 -4.66 9.75 -10.87
CA LEU A 63 -4.06 10.57 -9.80
C LEU A 63 -3.94 12.03 -10.21
#